data_AF-A0A3D1H885-F1
#
_entry.id   AF-A0A3D1H885-F1
#
_cell.length_a   1.000
_cell.length_b   1.000
_cell.length_c   1.000
_cell.angle_alpha   90.00
_cell.angle_beta   90.00
_cell.angle_gamma   90.00
#
_symmetry.space_group_name_H-M   'P 1'
#
loop_
_entity.id
_entity.type
_entity.pdbx_description
1 polymer ?
#
loop_
_entity_poly.entity_id
_entity_poly.type
_entity_poly.pdbx_seq_one_letter_code
_entity_poly.pdbx_strand_id
1 'polypeptide(L)'
;KLVKHWYEKERLAKVLETLNAETELKYLKSQINPHFLFNSLNSIYALSLQKSDFTPDLILKLSDILRYLLYEGSEKKVSLTQEIKYLRSYLELEKVRHGDRMDLQIEIQGET
;
A
#
# COMPACT_ATOMS: atom_id res chain seq x y z
N LYS A 1 -2.17 44.10 22.37
CA LYS A 1 -0.98 43.44 21.75
C LYS A 1 -0.99 41.93 21.98
N LEU A 2 -1.14 41.45 23.22
CA LEU A 2 -1.22 40.00 23.55
C LEU A 2 -2.33 39.22 22.83
N VAL A 3 -3.57 39.74 22.80
CA VAL A 3 -4.71 39.04 22.15
C VAL A 3 -4.47 38.84 20.65
N LYS A 4 -3.90 39.85 19.96
CA LYS A 4 -3.56 39.76 18.54
C LYS A 4 -2.48 38.71 18.28
N HIS A 5 -1.43 38.69 19.10
CA HIS A 5 -0.37 37.68 19.02
C HIS A 5 -0.87 36.26 19.32
N TRP A 6 -1.79 36.13 20.29
CA TRP A 6 -2.41 34.85 20.60
C TRP A 6 -3.23 34.33 19.41
N TYR A 7 -4.04 35.20 18.80
CA TYR A 7 -4.82 34.86 17.60
C TYR A 7 -3.93 34.49 16.39
N GLU A 8 -2.82 35.22 16.18
CA GLU A 8 -1.83 34.90 15.14
C GLU A 8 -1.16 33.53 15.39
N LYS A 9 -0.80 33.22 16.64
CA LYS A 9 -0.24 31.91 17.02
C LYS A 9 -1.23 30.78 16.80
N GLU A 10 -2.49 30.95 17.20
CA GLU A 10 -3.51 29.92 17.05
C GLU A 10 -3.81 29.64 15.57
N ARG A 11 -3.88 30.70 14.75
CA ARG A 11 -4.02 30.55 13.30
C ARG A 11 -2.82 29.83 12.68
N LEU A 12 -1.60 30.16 13.10
CA LEU A 12 -0.39 29.46 12.65
C LEU A 12 -0.41 27.99 13.06
N ALA A 13 -0.79 27.68 14.30
CA ALA A 13 -0.89 26.30 14.79
C ALA A 13 -1.86 25.48 13.95
N LYS A 14 -3.04 26.04 13.62
CA LYS A 14 -4.03 25.37 12.77
C LYS A 14 -3.55 25.15 11.33
N VAL A 15 -2.80 26.10 10.78
CA VAL A 15 -2.16 25.94 9.46
C VAL A 15 -1.11 24.83 9.49
N LEU A 16 -0.27 24.80 10.52
CA LEU A 16 0.75 23.77 10.68
C LEU A 16 0.13 22.38 10.88
N GLU A 17 -0.94 22.27 11.65
CA GLU A 17 -1.70 21.03 11.83
C GLU A 17 -2.26 20.52 10.49
N THR A 18 -2.88 21.41 9.71
CA THR A 18 -3.41 21.08 8.37
C THR A 18 -2.29 20.63 7.44
N LEU A 19 -1.19 21.38 7.38
CA LEU A 19 -0.05 21.06 6.54
C LEU A 19 0.60 19.73 6.93
N ASN A 20 0.67 19.43 8.24
CA ASN A 20 1.20 18.18 8.75
C ASN A 20 0.33 16.99 8.30
N ALA A 21 -0.99 17.09 8.47
CA ALA A 21 -1.93 16.07 8.02
C ALA A 21 -1.88 15.85 6.50
N GLU A 22 -1.80 16.92 5.70
CA GLU A 22 -1.63 16.83 4.24
C GLU A 22 -0.31 16.16 3.84
N THR A 23 0.76 16.47 4.56
CA THR A 23 2.10 15.91 4.31
C THR A 23 2.12 14.42 4.65
N GLU A 24 1.56 14.03 5.80
CA GLU A 24 1.44 12.64 6.22
C GLU A 24 0.57 11.83 5.25
N LEU A 25 -0.57 12.39 4.82
CA LEU A 25 -1.41 11.78 3.80
C LEU A 25 -0.68 11.60 2.47
N LYS A 26 0.10 12.61 2.04
CA LYS A 26 0.87 12.54 0.80
C LYS A 26 1.99 11.50 0.89
N TYR A 27 2.64 11.40 2.04
CA TYR A 27 3.65 10.39 2.33
C TYR A 27 3.05 8.98 2.29
N LEU A 28 1.94 8.74 3.00
CA LEU A 28 1.21 7.47 2.96
C LEU A 28 0.76 7.12 1.53
N LYS A 29 0.23 8.10 0.79
CA LYS A 29 -0.12 7.92 -0.62
C LYS A 29 1.08 7.59 -1.49
N SER A 30 2.27 8.12 -1.21
CA SER A 30 3.48 7.80 -1.99
C SER A 30 4.02 6.40 -1.72
N GLN A 31 3.71 5.80 -0.57
CA GLN A 31 4.05 4.40 -0.29
C GLN A 31 3.21 3.44 -1.14
N ILE A 32 2.07 3.89 -1.68
CA ILE A 32 1.25 3.16 -2.64
C ILE A 32 1.55 3.68 -4.04
N ASN A 33 1.85 2.81 -5.00
CA ASN A 33 1.84 3.21 -6.40
C ASN A 33 0.38 3.23 -6.89
N PRO A 34 -0.25 4.39 -7.18
CA PRO A 34 -1.66 4.43 -7.57
C PRO A 34 -1.91 3.64 -8.85
N HIS A 35 -0.94 3.64 -9.77
CA HIS A 35 -1.01 2.87 -11.00
C HIS A 35 -1.02 1.36 -10.74
N PHE A 36 -0.23 0.88 -9.77
CA PHE A 36 -0.30 -0.54 -9.35
C PHE A 36 -1.69 -0.91 -8.83
N LEU A 37 -2.30 -0.06 -8.00
CA LEU A 37 -3.62 -0.30 -7.44
C LEU A 37 -4.69 -0.38 -8.53
N PHE A 38 -4.74 0.61 -9.43
CA PHE A 38 -5.70 0.62 -10.54
C PHE A 38 -5.51 -0.59 -11.45
N ASN A 39 -4.27 -0.96 -11.77
CA ASN A 39 -4.00 -2.12 -12.62
C ASN A 39 -4.40 -3.43 -11.95
N SER A 40 -4.11 -3.59 -10.66
CA SER A 40 -4.49 -4.78 -9.90
C SER A 40 -6.02 -4.94 -9.88
N LEU A 41 -6.75 -3.85 -9.63
CA LEU A 41 -8.22 -3.84 -9.67
C LEU A 41 -8.76 -4.18 -11.06
N ASN A 42 -8.15 -3.64 -12.13
CA ASN A 42 -8.55 -3.94 -13.50
C ASN A 42 -8.33 -5.41 -13.87
N SER A 43 -7.20 -6.00 -13.47
CA SER A 43 -6.92 -7.43 -13.67
C SER A 43 -7.92 -8.31 -12.92
N ILE A 44 -8.22 -7.98 -11.66
CA ILE A 44 -9.24 -8.68 -10.86
C ILE A 44 -10.62 -8.54 -11.50
N TYR A 45 -10.97 -7.35 -11.98
CA TYR A 45 -12.23 -7.11 -12.67
C TYR A 45 -12.35 -7.96 -13.93
N ALA A 46 -11.32 -8.01 -14.77
CA ALA A 46 -11.31 -8.86 -15.96
C ALA A 46 -11.48 -10.36 -15.62
N LEU A 47 -10.83 -10.85 -14.57
CA LEU A 47 -10.99 -12.22 -14.08
C LEU A 47 -12.39 -12.49 -13.52
N SER A 48 -12.99 -11.49 -12.86
CA SER A 48 -14.37 -11.58 -12.35
C SER A 48 -15.38 -11.75 -13.50
N LEU A 49 -15.19 -11.04 -14.62
CA LEU A 49 -16.02 -11.19 -15.81
C LEU A 49 -15.89 -12.58 -16.43
N GLN A 50 -14.70 -13.18 -16.34
CA GLN A 50 -14.42 -14.55 -16.79
C GLN A 50 -14.89 -15.62 -15.79
N LYS A 51 -15.46 -15.23 -14.64
CA LYS A 51 -15.84 -16.14 -13.53
C LYS A 51 -14.67 -17.04 -13.10
N SER A 52 -13.47 -16.47 -13.06
CA SER A 52 -12.29 -17.21 -12.64
C SER A 52 -12.36 -17.54 -11.14
N ASP A 53 -12.13 -18.80 -10.80
CA ASP A 53 -12.03 -19.28 -9.41
C ASP A 53 -10.88 -18.62 -8.63
N PHE A 54 -9.92 -17.98 -9.32
CA PHE A 54 -8.80 -17.27 -8.72
C PHE A 54 -9.16 -15.85 -8.25
N THR A 55 -10.29 -15.30 -8.69
CA THR A 55 -10.69 -13.91 -8.38
C THR A 55 -10.75 -13.63 -6.88
N PRO A 56 -11.39 -14.47 -6.03
CA PRO A 56 -11.47 -14.21 -4.59
C PRO A 56 -10.10 -14.18 -3.90
N ASP A 57 -9.19 -15.09 -4.29
CA ASP A 57 -7.85 -15.16 -3.71
C ASP A 57 -7.02 -13.91 -4.05
N LEU A 58 -7.13 -13.39 -5.28
CA LEU A 58 -6.44 -12.16 -5.68
C LEU A 58 -6.95 -10.92 -4.94
N ILE A 59 -8.24 -10.86 -4.63
CA ILE A 59 -8.81 -9.79 -3.79
C ILE A 59 -8.19 -9.84 -2.39
N LEU A 60 -8.05 -11.03 -1.80
CA LEU A 60 -7.42 -11.20 -0.50
C LEU A 60 -5.94 -10.79 -0.53
N LYS A 61 -5.17 -11.19 -1.56
CA LYS A 61 -3.77 -10.77 -1.71
C LYS A 61 -3.62 -9.25 -1.85
N LEU A 62 -4.51 -8.61 -2.61
CA LEU A 62 -4.50 -7.15 -2.74
C LEU A 62 -4.83 -6.48 -1.40
N SER A 63 -5.78 -7.03 -0.64
CA SER A 63 -6.10 -6.55 0.71
C SER A 63 -4.91 -6.67 1.67
N ASP A 64 -4.18 -7.79 1.63
CA ASP A 64 -2.98 -8.01 2.44
C ASP A 64 -1.86 -7.01 2.09
N ILE A 65 -1.65 -6.72 0.80
CA ILE A 65 -0.69 -5.69 0.36
C ILE A 65 -1.08 -4.31 0.88
N LEU A 66 -2.33 -3.92 0.73
CA LEU A 66 -2.81 -2.61 1.18
C LEU A 66 -2.72 -2.47 2.69
N ARG A 67 -3.06 -3.53 3.44
CA ARG A 67 -2.92 -3.55 4.89
C ARG A 67 -1.47 -3.35 5.30
N TYR A 68 -0.56 -4.09 4.67
CA TYR A 68 0.87 -3.97 4.95
C TYR A 68 1.36 -2.54 4.68
N LEU A 69 1.03 -1.95 3.52
CA LEU A 69 1.46 -0.60 3.16
C LEU A 69 0.89 0.50 4.08
N LEU A 70 -0.34 0.34 4.56
CA LEU A 70 -1.02 1.36 5.35
C LEU A 70 -0.70 1.31 6.85
N TYR A 71 -0.41 0.13 7.38
CA TYR A 71 -0.34 -0.08 8.84
C TYR A 71 0.93 -0.75 9.32
N GLU A 72 1.51 -1.67 8.55
CA GLU A 72 2.59 -2.53 9.06
C GLU A 72 3.97 -2.06 8.57
N GLY A 73 4.08 -1.62 7.32
CA GLY A 73 5.33 -1.15 6.69
C GLY A 73 5.75 0.27 7.07
N SER A 74 4.97 0.98 7.87
CA SER A 74 5.30 2.31 8.41
C SER A 74 6.04 2.24 9.75
N GLU A 75 6.11 1.06 10.37
CA GLU A 75 6.85 0.83 11.61
C GLU A 75 8.38 0.92 11.38
N LYS A 76 9.13 1.34 12.40
CA LYS A 76 10.61 1.43 12.31
C LYS A 76 11.28 0.07 12.06
N LYS A 77 10.62 -1.02 12.42
CA LYS A 77 11.05 -2.39 12.21
C LYS A 77 9.83 -3.28 11.98
N VAL A 78 9.94 -4.18 11.01
CA VAL A 78 8.95 -5.23 10.72
C VAL A 78 9.62 -6.59 10.79
N SER A 79 8.82 -7.64 11.01
CA SER A 79 9.35 -9.01 10.96
C SER A 79 9.68 -9.40 9.53
N LEU A 80 10.77 -10.14 9.33
CA LEU A 80 11.15 -10.65 8.02
C LEU A 80 10.04 -11.53 7.42
N THR A 81 9.33 -12.29 8.27
CA THR A 81 8.18 -13.10 7.87
C THR A 81 7.07 -12.26 7.23
N GLN A 82 6.71 -11.10 7.81
CA GLN A 82 5.69 -10.21 7.25
C GLN A 82 6.14 -9.63 5.92
N GLU A 83 7.40 -9.22 5.84
CA GLU A 83 7.96 -8.62 4.62
C GLU A 83 8.02 -9.64 3.48
N ILE A 84 8.41 -10.88 3.76
CA ILE A 84 8.33 -12.00 2.81
C ILE A 84 6.90 -12.29 2.38
N LYS A 85 5.94 -12.29 3.32
CA LYS A 85 4.52 -12.52 3.01
C LYS A 85 4.01 -11.43 2.06
N TYR A 86 4.32 -10.17 2.35
CA TYR A 86 3.99 -9.03 1.50
C TYR A 86 4.58 -9.20 0.08
N LEU A 87 5.88 -9.51 -0.03
CA LEU A 87 6.55 -9.70 -1.31
C LEU A 87 5.93 -10.84 -2.11
N ARG A 88 5.59 -11.96 -1.46
CA ARG A 88 4.88 -13.07 -2.14
C ARG A 88 3.54 -12.62 -2.70
N SER A 89 2.70 -11.97 -1.89
CA SER A 89 1.40 -11.45 -2.37
C SER A 89 1.55 -10.47 -3.54
N TYR A 90 2.57 -9.61 -3.47
CA TYR A 90 2.88 -8.65 -4.53
C TYR A 90 3.27 -9.35 -5.84
N LEU A 91 4.20 -10.30 -5.77
CA LEU A 91 4.69 -11.01 -6.96
C LEU A 91 3.61 -11.90 -7.61
N GLU A 92 2.71 -12.50 -6.83
CA GLU A 92 1.57 -13.25 -7.36
C GLU A 92 0.60 -12.33 -8.14
N LEU A 93 0.34 -11.12 -7.64
CA LEU A 93 -0.48 -10.12 -8.34
C LEU A 93 0.19 -9.63 -9.63
N GLU A 94 1.50 -9.40 -9.59
CA GLU A 94 2.31 -9.06 -10.76
C GLU A 94 2.25 -10.19 -11.81
N LYS A 95 2.35 -11.45 -11.39
CA LYS A 95 2.27 -12.63 -12.28
C LYS A 95 0.96 -12.72 -13.01
N VAL A 96 -0.15 -12.52 -12.31
CA VAL A 96 -1.47 -12.47 -12.94
C VAL A 96 -1.56 -11.33 -13.96
N ARG A 97 -0.96 -10.18 -13.68
CA ARG A 97 -0.99 -9.04 -14.59
C ARG A 97 -0.19 -9.26 -15.87
N HIS A 98 0.99 -9.87 -15.75
CA HIS A 98 1.87 -10.10 -16.91
C HIS A 98 1.59 -11.42 -17.64
N GLY A 99 0.83 -12.32 -17.02
CA GLY A 99 0.51 -13.63 -17.56
C GLY A 99 1.78 -14.41 -17.91
N ASP A 100 1.76 -15.05 -19.08
CA ASP A 100 2.89 -15.87 -19.57
C ASP A 100 4.15 -15.06 -19.92
N ARG A 101 4.10 -13.73 -19.84
CA ARG A 101 5.26 -12.86 -20.13
C ARG A 101 6.20 -12.72 -18.94
N MET A 102 5.83 -13.24 -17.76
CA MET A 102 6.67 -13.20 -16.58
C MET A 102 6.90 -14.62 -16.05
N ASP A 103 8.14 -15.10 -16.19
CA ASP A 103 8.61 -16.25 -15.44
C ASP A 103 9.11 -15.78 -14.07
N LEU A 104 8.57 -16.37 -13.01
CA LEU A 104 8.82 -15.93 -11.64
C LEU A 104 9.25 -17.11 -10.79
N GLN A 105 10.49 -17.05 -10.30
CA GLN A 105 11.06 -18.01 -9.37
C GLN A 105 11.44 -17.30 -8.06
N ILE A 106 10.92 -17.80 -6.94
CA ILE A 106 11.23 -17.27 -5.60
C ILE A 106 11.98 -18.34 -4.83
N GLU A 107 13.20 -18.02 -4.40
CA GLU A 107 14.00 -18.83 -3.49
C GLU A 107 14.21 -18.07 -2.18
N ILE A 108 13.97 -18.74 -1.05
CA ILE A 108 14.14 -18.17 0.29
C ILE A 108 15.03 -19.11 1.08
N GLN A 109 16.15 -18.58 1.59
CA GLN A 109 17.10 -19.32 2.40
C GLN A 109 17.30 -18.61 3.74
N GLY A 110 17.32 -19.36 4.83
CA GLY A 110 17.49 -18.86 6.20
C GLY A 110 16.31 -19.17 7.13
N GLU A 111 16.48 -18.90 8.42
CA GLU A 111 15.41 -18.98 9.42
C GLU A 111 14.73 -17.61 9.52
N THR A 112 13.40 -17.61 9.39
CA THR A 112 12.51 -16.44 9.53
C THR A 112 12.11 -16.15 10.97
#